data_AF-A0A934R7M1-F1
#
_entry.id   AF-A0A934R7M1-F1
#
_cell.length_a   1.000
_cell.length_b   1.000
_cell.length_c   1.000
_cell.angle_alpha   90.00
_cell.angle_beta   90.00
_cell.angle_gamma   90.00
#
_symmetry.space_group_name_H-M   'P 1'
#
loop_
_entity.id
_entity.type
_entity.pdbx_description
1 polymer ?
#
loop_
_entity_poly.entity_id
_entity_poly.type
_entity_poly.pdbx_seq_one_letter_code
_entity_poly.pdbx_strand_id
1 'polypeptide(L)'
;MNRRRSEELPNHSAAFLALALAAIVATTGGAMHAIYRNGQIKTERKIADTRKRIEEHHLDIQMIEVRKERLLDRYEIRDQLALVDSSLLAVDHGVVEKVSPTSSGETFPVVVRP
;
A
#
# COMPACT_ATOMS: atom_id res chain seq x y z
N MET A 1 -78.06 24.18 24.11
CA MET A 1 -77.57 23.43 22.93
C MET A 1 -76.05 23.55 22.89
N ASN A 2 -75.33 22.69 23.60
CA ASN A 2 -73.87 22.77 23.66
C ASN A 2 -73.27 21.40 24.01
N ARG A 3 -71.99 21.22 23.62
CA ARG A 3 -71.11 20.07 23.84
C ARG A 3 -71.44 18.82 23.00
N ARG A 4 -70.49 18.22 22.28
CA ARG A 4 -69.09 17.99 22.63
C ARG A 4 -68.20 18.08 21.39
N ARG A 5 -67.20 18.96 21.41
CA ARG A 5 -65.98 18.72 20.64
C ARG A 5 -65.31 17.53 21.32
N SER A 6 -65.17 16.44 20.59
CA SER A 6 -64.30 15.33 20.98
C SER A 6 -62.88 15.89 21.04
N GLU A 7 -62.39 16.13 22.25
CA GLU A 7 -60.97 16.37 22.47
C GLU A 7 -60.27 15.04 22.19
N GLU A 8 -59.68 14.90 21.00
CA GLU A 8 -58.69 13.86 20.74
C GLU A 8 -57.54 14.10 21.72
N LEU A 9 -57.38 13.18 22.68
CA LEU A 9 -56.28 13.25 23.62
C LEU A 9 -54.96 13.30 22.83
N PRO A 10 -54.02 14.20 23.19
CA PRO A 10 -52.72 14.21 22.54
C PRO A 10 -52.02 12.88 22.80
N ASN A 11 -51.73 12.14 21.72
CA ASN A 11 -51.00 10.87 21.78
C ASN A 11 -49.54 11.12 22.17
N HIS A 12 -49.28 11.36 23.46
CA HIS A 12 -47.96 11.60 24.02
C HIS A 12 -46.97 10.47 23.69
N SER A 13 -47.44 9.23 23.53
CA SER A 13 -46.64 8.08 23.12
C SER A 13 -45.96 8.26 21.76
N ALA A 14 -46.64 8.88 20.80
CA ALA A 14 -46.07 9.15 19.48
C ALA A 14 -44.95 10.20 19.56
N ALA A 15 -45.11 11.22 20.42
CA ALA A 15 -44.10 12.23 20.66
C ALA A 15 -42.84 11.64 21.32
N PHE A 16 -43.00 10.74 22.30
CA PHE A 16 -41.87 10.05 22.93
C PHE A 16 -41.14 9.12 21.95
N LEU A 17 -41.87 8.40 21.08
CA LEU A 17 -41.28 7.57 20.04
C LEU A 17 -40.48 8.41 19.04
N ALA A 18 -41.04 9.53 18.59
CA ALA A 18 -40.36 10.45 17.67
C ALA A 18 -39.08 11.04 18.29
N LEU A 19 -39.13 11.41 19.58
CA LEU A 19 -37.97 11.90 20.32
C LEU A 19 -36.88 10.81 20.43
N ALA A 20 -37.26 9.58 20.74
CA ALA A 20 -36.33 8.46 20.84
C ALA A 20 -35.65 8.17 19.49
N LEU A 21 -36.41 8.17 18.39
CA LEU A 21 -35.87 8.01 17.04
C LEU A 21 -34.94 9.17 16.66
N ALA A 22 -35.32 10.40 16.95
CA ALA A 22 -34.48 11.57 16.71
C ALA A 22 -33.15 11.48 17.47
N ALA A 23 -33.18 11.03 18.74
CA ALA A 23 -31.98 10.82 19.55
C ALA A 23 -31.08 9.72 18.95
N ILE A 24 -31.65 8.61 18.48
CA ILE A 24 -30.89 7.52 17.84
C ILE A 24 -30.23 8.01 16.55
N VAL A 25 -30.95 8.74 15.70
CA VAL A 25 -30.41 9.28 14.45
C VAL A 25 -29.30 10.30 14.72
N ALA A 26 -29.50 11.22 15.67
CA ALA A 26 -28.51 12.23 16.03
C ALA A 26 -27.22 11.61 16.59
N THR A 27 -27.35 10.62 17.48
CA THR A 27 -26.20 9.93 18.08
C THR A 27 -25.44 9.08 17.06
N THR A 28 -26.17 8.35 16.20
CA THR A 28 -25.57 7.54 15.13
C THR A 28 -24.86 8.41 14.11
N GLY A 29 -25.49 9.52 13.68
CA GLY A 29 -24.87 10.47 12.76
C GLY A 29 -23.60 11.12 13.32
N GLY A 30 -23.64 11.52 14.60
CA GLY A 30 -22.47 12.08 15.29
C GLY A 30 -21.32 11.08 15.44
N ALA A 31 -21.61 9.85 15.85
CA ALA A 31 -20.61 8.79 15.98
C ALA A 31 -19.99 8.41 14.63
N MET A 32 -20.82 8.26 13.59
CA MET A 32 -20.37 7.90 12.25
C MET A 32 -19.49 9.00 11.64
N HIS A 33 -19.82 10.28 11.85
CA HIS A 33 -18.99 11.40 11.41
C HIS A 33 -17.61 11.39 12.08
N ALA A 34 -17.54 11.12 13.38
CA ALA A 34 -16.28 11.02 14.11
C ALA A 34 -15.42 9.83 13.64
N ILE A 35 -16.05 8.67 13.39
CA ILE A 35 -15.36 7.48 12.87
C ILE A 35 -14.80 7.76 11.47
N TYR A 36 -15.57 8.39 10.60
CA TYR A 36 -15.16 8.67 9.22
C TYR A 36 -13.95 9.63 9.18
N ARG A 37 -13.97 10.69 10.00
CA ARG A 37 -12.85 11.64 10.10
C ARG A 37 -11.59 10.97 10.65
N ASN A 38 -11.72 10.08 11.64
CA ASN A 38 -10.61 9.31 12.18
C ASN A 38 -10.07 8.27 11.19
N GLY A 39 -10.93 7.72 10.33
CA GLY A 39 -10.53 6.80 9.26
C GLY A 39 -9.72 7.48 8.15
N GLN A 40 -10.09 8.70 7.77
CA GLN A 40 -9.34 9.48 6.77
C GLN A 40 -7.92 9.77 7.24
N ILE A 41 -7.75 10.26 8.48
CA ILE A 41 -6.42 10.56 9.04
C ILE A 41 -5.54 9.30 9.10
N LYS A 42 -6.11 8.15 9.48
CA LYS A 42 -5.38 6.87 9.50
C LYS A 42 -4.97 6.44 8.10
N THR A 43 -5.84 6.64 7.11
CA THR A 43 -5.58 6.28 5.72
C THR A 43 -4.52 7.19 5.11
N GLU A 44 -4.63 8.51 5.32
CA GLU A 44 -3.64 9.50 4.90
C GLU A 44 -2.27 9.24 5.51
N ARG A 45 -2.20 8.92 6.81
CA ARG A 45 -0.94 8.55 7.46
C ARG A 45 -0.34 7.30 6.84
N LYS A 46 -1.14 6.28 6.56
CA LYS A 46 -0.68 5.05 5.91
C LYS A 46 -0.18 5.30 4.48
N ILE A 47 -0.84 6.22 3.74
CA ILE A 47 -0.39 6.65 2.42
C ILE A 47 0.95 7.39 2.53
N ALA A 48 1.10 8.29 3.49
CA ALA A 48 2.33 9.04 3.71
C ALA A 48 3.51 8.11 4.06
N ASP A 49 3.31 7.15 4.97
CA ASP A 49 4.32 6.16 5.33
C ASP A 49 4.72 5.29 4.13
N THR A 50 3.74 4.87 3.32
CA THR A 50 4.00 4.09 2.11
C THR A 50 4.78 4.90 1.09
N ARG A 51 4.43 6.18 0.89
CA ARG A 51 5.13 7.08 -0.03
C ARG A 51 6.58 7.28 0.39
N LYS A 52 6.83 7.47 1.68
CA LYS A 52 8.19 7.58 2.22
C LYS A 52 9.03 6.34 1.91
N ARG A 53 8.46 5.15 2.12
CA ARG A 53 9.16 3.88 1.78
C ARG A 53 9.45 3.73 0.29
N ILE A 54 8.53 4.17 -0.57
CA ILE A 54 8.76 4.16 -2.03
C ILE A 54 9.92 5.10 -2.39
N GLU A 55 9.97 6.29 -1.79
CA GLU A 55 11.04 7.27 -2.00
C GLU A 55 12.40 6.73 -1.54
N GLU A 56 12.45 6.11 -0.36
CA GLU A 56 13.65 5.44 0.15
C GLU A 56 14.14 4.34 -0.81
N HIS A 57 13.24 3.48 -1.29
CA HIS A 57 13.59 2.43 -2.26
C HIS A 57 14.01 2.99 -3.62
N HIS A 58 13.52 4.15 -4.04
CA HIS A 58 13.95 4.77 -5.29
C HIS A 58 15.43 5.18 -5.23
N LEU A 59 15.88 5.73 -4.09
CA LEU A 59 17.28 6.05 -3.85
C LEU A 59 18.16 4.79 -3.83
N ASP A 60 17.70 3.73 -3.19
CA ASP A 60 18.41 2.44 -3.16
C ASP A 60 18.58 1.86 -4.57
N ILE A 61 17.53 1.90 -5.39
CA ILE A 61 17.57 1.42 -6.78
C ILE A 61 18.60 2.22 -7.59
N GLN A 62 18.58 3.55 -7.50
CA GLN A 62 19.55 4.38 -8.20
C GLN A 62 20.98 4.07 -7.75
N MET A 63 21.21 3.89 -6.44
CA MET A 63 22.52 3.53 -5.92
C MET A 63 22.98 2.16 -6.42
N ILE A 64 22.08 1.17 -6.46
CA ILE A 64 22.37 -0.16 -6.99
C ILE A 64 22.69 -0.08 -8.49
N GLU A 65 21.98 0.74 -9.24
CA GLU A 65 22.19 0.92 -10.67
C GLU A 65 23.56 1.53 -10.97
N VAL A 66 23.94 2.59 -10.24
CA VAL A 66 25.30 3.18 -10.32
C VAL A 66 26.36 2.16 -9.92
N ARG A 67 26.14 1.37 -8.86
CA ARG A 67 27.08 0.32 -8.44
C ARG A 67 27.21 -0.78 -9.51
N LYS A 68 26.10 -1.19 -10.12
CA LYS A 68 26.08 -2.16 -11.21
C LYS A 68 26.87 -1.61 -12.41
N GLU A 69 26.67 -0.34 -12.76
CA GLU A 69 27.38 0.28 -13.87
C GLU A 69 28.90 0.31 -13.64
N ARG A 70 29.35 0.62 -12.42
CA ARG A 70 30.77 0.51 -12.02
C ARG A 70 31.30 -0.92 -12.10
N LEU A 71 30.58 -1.90 -11.54
CA LEU A 71 31.00 -3.31 -11.58
C LEU A 71 31.05 -3.87 -13.01
N LEU A 72 30.21 -3.37 -13.91
CA LEU A 72 30.21 -3.74 -15.32
C LEU A 72 31.13 -2.87 -16.17
N ASP A 73 31.78 -1.86 -15.57
CA ASP A 73 32.73 -1.04 -16.28
C ASP A 73 33.93 -1.89 -16.66
N ARG A 74 34.14 -2.01 -17.97
CA ARG A 74 35.23 -2.78 -18.55
C ARG A 74 36.59 -2.31 -18.06
N TYR A 75 36.74 -1.03 -17.72
CA TYR A 75 37.99 -0.49 -17.19
C TYR A 75 38.24 -0.95 -15.76
N GLU A 76 37.22 -0.92 -14.90
CA GLU A 76 37.33 -1.38 -13.51
C GLU A 76 37.57 -2.90 -13.45
N ILE A 77 36.90 -3.68 -14.30
CA ILE A 77 37.14 -5.13 -14.42
C ILE A 77 38.58 -5.42 -14.86
N ARG A 78 39.12 -4.66 -15.83
CA ARG A 78 40.51 -4.83 -16.28
C ARG A 78 41.52 -4.51 -15.18
N ASP A 79 41.27 -3.45 -14.42
CA ASP A 79 42.14 -3.03 -13.32
C ASP A 79 42.14 -4.06 -12.18
N GLN A 80 40.97 -4.59 -11.85
CA GLN A 80 40.84 -5.70 -10.89
C GLN A 80 41.54 -6.98 -11.38
N LEU A 81 41.44 -7.32 -12.67
CA LEU A 81 42.13 -8.47 -13.23
C LEU A 81 43.66 -8.32 -13.24
N ALA A 82 44.15 -7.11 -13.52
CA ALA A 82 45.57 -6.79 -13.42
C ALA A 82 46.11 -6.95 -11.98
N LEU A 83 45.32 -6.59 -10.97
CA LEU A 83 45.64 -6.82 -9.55
C LEU A 83 45.79 -8.30 -9.17
N VAL A 84 45.09 -9.20 -9.87
CA VAL A 84 45.18 -10.67 -9.66
C VAL A 84 46.06 -11.36 -10.71
N ASP A 85 46.85 -10.60 -11.49
CA ASP A 85 47.72 -11.08 -12.56
C ASP A 85 46.98 -11.97 -13.59
N SER A 86 45.71 -11.63 -13.83
CA SER A 86 44.80 -12.34 -14.74
C SER A 86 44.42 -11.44 -15.91
N SER A 87 44.03 -12.03 -17.05
CA SER A 87 43.61 -11.28 -18.24
C SER A 87 42.18 -11.61 -18.68
N LEU A 88 41.53 -10.67 -19.36
CA LEU A 88 40.23 -10.91 -19.98
C LEU A 88 40.40 -11.84 -21.18
N LEU A 89 39.72 -12.98 -21.13
CA LEU A 89 39.61 -13.88 -22.27
C LEU A 89 38.47 -13.42 -23.20
N ALA A 90 38.68 -13.55 -24.50
CA ALA A 90 37.61 -13.34 -25.47
C ALA A 90 36.56 -14.44 -25.31
N VAL A 91 35.30 -14.04 -25.08
CA VAL A 91 34.19 -14.97 -25.03
C VAL A 91 33.81 -15.34 -26.46
N ASP A 92 33.95 -16.61 -26.81
CA ASP A 92 33.49 -17.13 -28.11
C ASP A 92 31.96 -17.12 -28.15
N HIS A 93 31.38 -16.40 -29.11
CA HIS A 93 29.94 -16.18 -29.23
C HIS A 93 29.14 -17.43 -29.66
N GLY A 94 29.81 -18.57 -29.88
CA GLY A 94 29.20 -19.86 -30.21
C GLY A 94 28.94 -20.80 -29.02
N VAL A 95 29.39 -20.46 -27.81
CA VAL A 95 29.27 -21.34 -26.64
C VAL A 95 28.03 -20.97 -25.82
N VAL A 96 26.95 -21.75 -25.99
CA VAL A 96 25.75 -21.65 -25.16
C VAL A 96 25.95 -22.51 -23.92
N GLU A 97 26.25 -21.88 -22.78
CA GLU A 97 26.21 -22.57 -21.50
C GLU A 97 24.74 -22.79 -21.09
N LYS A 98 24.33 -24.07 -20.97
CA LYS A 98 22.97 -24.42 -20.56
C LYS A 98 22.84 -24.25 -19.05
N VAL A 99 22.50 -23.04 -18.62
CA VAL A 99 22.20 -22.74 -17.21
C VAL A 99 20.93 -23.50 -16.82
N SER A 100 21.10 -24.56 -16.02
CA SER A 100 19.95 -25.26 -15.42
C SER A 100 19.45 -24.42 -14.24
N PRO A 101 18.12 -24.27 -14.07
CA PRO A 101 17.59 -23.55 -12.92
C PRO A 101 18.13 -24.20 -11.64
N THR A 102 18.72 -23.38 -10.78
CA THR A 102 19.15 -23.82 -9.45
C THR A 102 17.94 -24.37 -8.72
N SER A 103 17.98 -25.64 -8.34
CA SER A 103 16.91 -26.33 -7.59
C SER A 103 16.83 -25.91 -6.12
N SER A 104 17.20 -24.67 -5.79
CA SER A 104 16.87 -24.08 -4.50
C SER A 104 15.44 -23.56 -4.58
N GLY A 105 14.50 -24.43 -4.19
CA GLY A 105 13.06 -24.19 -4.23
C GLY A 105 12.60 -23.04 -3.33
N GLU A 106 12.84 -21.81 -3.74
CA GLU A 106 12.02 -20.66 -3.35
C GLU A 106 11.10 -20.30 -4.51
N THR A 107 9.93 -20.92 -4.48
CA THR A 107 8.80 -20.59 -5.35
C THR A 107 8.34 -19.17 -4.99
N PHE A 108 8.78 -18.17 -5.73
CA PHE A 108 8.17 -16.84 -5.66
C PHE A 108 6.77 -16.92 -6.30
N PRO A 109 5.69 -16.69 -5.54
CA PRO A 109 4.36 -16.73 -6.12
C PRO A 109 4.16 -15.52 -7.03
N VAL A 110 4.19 -15.74 -8.34
CA VAL A 110 3.71 -14.77 -9.33
C VAL A 110 2.19 -14.75 -9.24
N VAL A 111 1.65 -13.80 -8.47
CA VAL A 111 0.21 -13.53 -8.42
C VAL A 111 -0.17 -12.84 -9.72
N VAL A 112 -0.59 -13.62 -10.71
CA VAL A 112 -1.33 -13.10 -11.87
C VAL A 112 -2.77 -12.89 -11.41
N ARG A 113 -3.19 -11.63 -11.28
CA ARG A 113 -4.61 -11.30 -11.10
C ARG A 113 -5.33 -11.31 -12.46
N PRO A 114 -6.57 -11.80 -12.53
CA PRO A 114 -7.41 -11.76 -13.72
C PRO A 114 -7.79 -10.33 -14.13
#